data_AF-A0A0K1Q1T7-F1
#
_entry.id   AF-A0A0K1Q1T7-F1
#
_cell.length_a   1.000
_cell.length_b   1.000
_cell.length_c   1.000
_cell.angle_alpha   90.00
_cell.angle_beta   90.00
_cell.angle_gamma   90.00
#
_symmetry.space_group_name_H-M   'P 1'
#
loop_
_entity.id
_entity.type
_entity.pdbx_description
1 polymer ?
#
loop_
_entity_poly.entity_id
_entity_poly.type
_entity_poly.pdbx_seq_one_letter_code
_entity_poly.pdbx_strand_id
1 'polypeptide(L)'
;MKARFSAFLERWVELRATALAAMALPLSLAAVVGCESDAPAPYPHTTVEVSTDLPIPAIVSHLRIDVFDASGAWRQSRQFALRDRSDYPASFVASLDTEGATGEVFVRLRLYPDGAERDYLGERFRPTVPDDAAPDYVEPDVEADGQPRLIVDGADVTPPTEPTPAVTVDRLLRVTIGGGAPDRLAVTLRGACMGRMASLAEASSCIDSEQPWAPASATSDADGARASTVSTIASGLGAEDPPSRDGAVPIRGGVFLLGGNGLAVGNYTNLVVSSSPPRLALVHSFAMDRDEVSVRRLREALHRGFEPSLVVRANDAPLGSDESSPTALCTYRNEPDPNDPERETMPATCIAWDLASEFCGFEGGALPTEAQWERAVSQKMQPTGRFSCGRHLQEARS
;
A
#
# COMPACT_ATOMS: atom_id res chain seq x y z
N MET A 1 -24.06 -32.98 -1.46
CA MET A 1 -24.41 -32.04 -0.37
C MET A 1 -25.12 -30.76 -0.86
N LYS A 2 -25.77 -30.77 -2.04
CA LYS A 2 -26.56 -29.65 -2.61
C LYS A 2 -28.06 -29.96 -2.79
N ALA A 3 -28.53 -31.13 -2.39
CA ALA A 3 -29.91 -31.59 -2.59
C ALA A 3 -30.78 -31.59 -1.32
N ARG A 4 -30.28 -31.07 -0.20
CA ARG A 4 -31.02 -31.03 1.09
C ARG A 4 -31.39 -29.62 1.58
N PHE A 5 -31.02 -28.57 0.85
CA PHE A 5 -31.32 -27.18 1.24
C PHE A 5 -32.59 -26.61 0.58
N SER A 6 -33.16 -27.30 -0.42
CA SER A 6 -34.33 -26.80 -1.17
C SER A 6 -35.68 -27.10 -0.49
N ALA A 7 -35.72 -27.99 0.51
CA ALA A 7 -36.97 -28.39 1.17
C ALA A 7 -37.32 -27.57 2.42
N PHE A 8 -36.47 -26.62 2.82
CA PHE A 8 -36.70 -25.80 4.02
C PHE A 8 -37.29 -24.41 3.71
N LEU A 9 -37.20 -23.94 2.47
CA LEU A 9 -37.65 -22.61 2.06
C LEU A 9 -39.08 -22.53 1.53
N GLU A 10 -39.69 -23.65 1.11
CA GLU A 10 -41.10 -23.64 0.65
C GLU A 10 -42.12 -23.69 1.80
N ARG A 11 -41.70 -23.98 3.04
CA ARG A 11 -42.61 -24.09 4.19
C ARG A 11 -42.77 -22.81 5.00
N TRP A 12 -42.07 -21.74 4.64
CA TRP A 12 -42.11 -20.45 5.35
C TRP A 12 -43.06 -19.40 4.75
N VAL A 13 -43.66 -19.68 3.59
CA VAL A 13 -44.53 -18.71 2.87
C VAL A 13 -46.03 -18.92 3.15
N GLU A 14 -46.46 -20.05 3.72
CA GLU A 14 -47.90 -20.33 3.93
C GLU A 14 -48.47 -19.98 5.32
N LEU A 15 -47.70 -19.39 6.24
CA LEU A 15 -48.15 -19.09 7.62
C LEU A 15 -48.50 -17.61 7.89
N ARG A 16 -48.94 -16.85 6.88
CA ARG A 16 -49.39 -15.45 7.04
C ARG A 16 -50.74 -15.09 6.43
N ALA A 17 -51.65 -16.06 6.32
CA ALA A 17 -53.03 -15.79 5.91
C ALA A 17 -54.01 -16.56 6.79
N THR A 18 -54.32 -16.03 7.98
CA THR A 18 -55.62 -16.12 8.68
C THR A 18 -55.49 -15.74 10.17
N ALA A 19 -55.60 -14.44 10.48
CA ALA A 19 -56.02 -13.97 11.81
C ALA A 19 -56.49 -12.50 11.72
N LEU A 20 -57.44 -12.23 10.81
CA LEU A 20 -58.31 -11.06 10.89
C LEU A 20 -59.53 -11.48 11.71
N ALA A 21 -59.49 -11.26 13.02
CA ALA A 21 -60.64 -11.43 13.89
C ALA A 21 -60.63 -10.38 15.00
N ALA A 22 -61.43 -9.33 14.75
CA ALA A 22 -62.26 -8.62 15.71
C ALA A 22 -61.69 -8.34 17.12
N MET A 23 -61.15 -7.13 17.30
CA MET A 23 -61.33 -6.39 18.55
C MET A 23 -61.59 -4.92 18.23
N ALA A 24 -62.86 -4.53 18.27
CA ALA A 24 -63.27 -3.14 18.40
C ALA A 24 -62.97 -2.71 19.85
N LEU A 25 -61.86 -1.97 20.02
CA LEU A 25 -61.53 -1.31 21.29
C LEU A 25 -62.14 0.10 21.32
N PRO A 26 -62.60 0.57 22.49
CA PRO A 26 -63.19 1.88 22.63
C PRO A 26 -62.13 2.96 22.42
N LEU A 27 -62.53 4.01 21.70
CA LEU A 27 -61.78 5.23 21.46
C LEU A 27 -61.61 5.99 22.79
N SER A 28 -60.66 5.56 23.60
CA SER A 28 -60.24 6.28 24.81
C SER A 28 -59.49 7.53 24.38
N LEU A 29 -60.12 8.68 24.59
CA LEU A 29 -59.58 10.02 24.46
C LEU A 29 -58.48 10.22 25.54
N ALA A 30 -57.34 9.55 25.39
CA ALA A 30 -56.16 9.82 26.19
C ALA A 30 -55.61 11.16 25.73
N ALA A 31 -55.82 12.20 26.55
CA ALA A 31 -55.11 13.46 26.41
C ALA A 31 -53.61 13.12 26.34
N VAL A 32 -53.02 13.31 25.17
CA VAL A 32 -51.58 13.27 24.97
C VAL A 32 -51.04 14.49 25.71
N VAL A 33 -50.85 14.33 27.03
CA VAL A 33 -49.94 15.16 27.80
C VAL A 33 -48.56 14.79 27.25
N GLY A 34 -48.18 15.41 26.14
CA GLY A 34 -46.84 15.30 25.62
C GLY A 34 -45.92 15.80 26.71
N CYS A 35 -45.19 14.89 27.33
CA CYS A 35 -44.02 15.26 28.11
C CYS A 35 -43.10 16.00 27.13
N GLU A 36 -43.15 17.33 27.16
CA GLU A 36 -42.14 18.19 26.59
C GLU A 36 -40.88 17.88 27.41
N SER A 37 -40.17 16.85 26.97
CA SER A 37 -38.96 16.41 27.62
C SER A 37 -37.95 17.53 27.41
N ASP A 38 -37.58 18.21 28.50
CA ASP A 38 -36.34 18.98 28.65
C ASP A 38 -35.11 18.06 28.45
N ALA A 39 -35.07 17.34 27.34
CA ALA A 39 -33.90 16.61 26.92
C ALA A 39 -32.87 17.66 26.51
N PRO A 40 -31.64 17.62 27.05
CA PRO A 40 -30.59 18.53 26.65
C PRO A 40 -30.40 18.45 25.13
N ALA A 41 -30.03 19.57 24.52
CA ALA A 41 -29.85 19.61 23.08
C ALA A 41 -28.73 18.63 22.70
N PRO A 42 -28.87 17.87 21.59
CA PRO A 42 -27.80 16.99 21.16
C PRO A 42 -26.52 17.80 20.92
N TYR A 43 -25.38 17.24 21.29
CA TYR A 43 -24.09 17.87 20.99
C TYR A 43 -23.94 18.06 19.48
N PRO A 44 -23.50 19.26 19.04
CA PRO A 44 -23.24 19.50 17.63
C PRO A 44 -22.13 18.56 17.17
N HIS A 45 -22.36 17.91 16.04
CA HIS A 45 -21.45 16.90 15.52
C HIS A 45 -21.49 16.84 13.99
N THR A 46 -20.39 16.35 13.41
CA THR A 46 -20.28 16.04 11.99
C THR A 46 -19.78 14.61 11.84
N THR A 47 -20.47 13.79 11.06
CA THR A 47 -20.04 12.43 10.72
C THR A 47 -19.03 12.49 9.59
N VAL A 48 -17.84 11.94 9.77
CA VAL A 48 -16.83 11.83 8.73
C VAL A 48 -16.76 10.39 8.26
N GLU A 49 -16.91 10.19 6.95
CA GLU A 49 -16.77 8.90 6.29
C GLU A 49 -15.53 8.85 5.42
N VAL A 50 -14.74 7.81 5.64
CA VAL A 50 -13.42 7.64 5.03
C VAL A 50 -13.46 6.43 4.11
N SER A 51 -13.16 6.65 2.84
CA SER A 51 -12.94 5.63 1.81
C SER A 51 -11.50 5.70 1.32
N THR A 52 -11.09 4.74 0.50
CA THR A 52 -9.80 4.75 -0.20
C THR A 52 -9.95 4.08 -1.56
N ASP A 53 -9.06 4.39 -2.51
CA ASP A 53 -8.92 3.65 -3.76
C ASP A 53 -7.79 2.60 -3.74
N LEU A 54 -7.05 2.53 -2.63
CA LEU A 54 -5.91 1.63 -2.47
C LEU A 54 -6.35 0.17 -2.22
N PRO A 55 -5.51 -0.81 -2.60
CA PRO A 55 -5.73 -2.22 -2.27
C PRO A 55 -5.64 -2.51 -0.76
N ILE A 56 -6.66 -3.18 -0.24
CA ILE A 56 -6.76 -3.62 1.17
C ILE A 56 -6.75 -5.16 1.22
N PRO A 57 -5.96 -5.78 2.13
CA PRO A 57 -4.97 -5.17 3.03
C PRO A 57 -3.58 -4.99 2.38
N ALA A 58 -3.47 -5.20 1.06
CA ALA A 58 -2.18 -5.37 0.40
C ALA A 58 -1.26 -4.12 0.45
N ILE A 59 -1.83 -2.91 0.43
CA ILE A 59 -1.07 -1.66 0.54
C ILE A 59 -1.34 -0.94 1.85
N VAL A 60 -2.59 -0.98 2.32
CA VAL A 60 -3.02 -0.26 3.52
C VAL A 60 -3.90 -1.14 4.38
N SER A 61 -3.74 -0.99 5.70
CA SER A 61 -4.49 -1.76 6.68
C SER A 61 -4.74 -1.02 8.00
N HIS A 62 -4.25 0.21 8.15
CA HIS A 62 -4.46 1.04 9.32
C HIS A 62 -4.92 2.44 8.93
N LEU A 63 -5.93 2.93 9.64
CA LEU A 63 -6.37 4.33 9.61
C LEU A 63 -6.07 4.95 10.97
N ARG A 64 -5.28 6.02 10.96
CA ARG A 64 -5.06 6.88 12.12
C ARG A 64 -5.77 8.21 11.91
N ILE A 65 -6.39 8.68 12.99
CA ILE A 65 -7.18 9.91 13.05
C ILE A 65 -6.59 10.76 14.17
N ASP A 66 -6.09 11.93 13.82
CA ASP A 66 -5.60 12.93 14.76
C ASP A 66 -6.48 14.18 14.65
N VAL A 67 -6.91 14.72 15.78
CA VAL A 67 -7.78 15.90 15.86
C VAL A 67 -6.99 17.04 16.49
N PHE A 68 -7.00 18.18 15.83
CA PHE A 68 -6.39 19.42 16.28
C PHE A 68 -7.48 20.50 16.37
N ASP A 69 -7.34 21.42 17.32
CA ASP A 69 -8.21 22.59 17.34
C ASP A 69 -7.81 23.63 16.29
N ALA A 70 -8.56 24.72 16.20
CA ALA A 70 -8.29 25.82 15.27
C ALA A 70 -6.92 26.52 15.47
N SER A 71 -6.28 26.35 16.63
CA SER A 71 -4.93 26.87 16.90
C SER A 71 -3.81 25.90 16.48
N GLY A 72 -4.17 24.69 16.06
CA GLY A 72 -3.23 23.61 15.75
C GLY A 72 -2.81 22.79 16.97
N ALA A 73 -3.43 22.98 18.14
CA ALA A 73 -3.12 22.16 19.31
C ALA A 73 -3.75 20.78 19.16
N TRP A 74 -2.94 19.73 19.38
CA TRP A 74 -3.37 18.35 19.25
C TRP A 74 -4.28 17.95 20.42
N ARG A 75 -5.51 17.55 20.12
CA ARG A 75 -6.57 17.22 21.09
C ARG A 75 -6.82 15.73 21.24
N GLN A 76 -6.74 14.96 20.16
CA GLN A 76 -7.04 13.53 20.21
C GLN A 76 -6.28 12.74 19.15
N SER A 77 -5.98 11.48 19.44
CA SER A 77 -5.44 10.50 18.48
C SER A 77 -6.13 9.15 18.67
N ARG A 78 -6.51 8.49 17.57
CA ARG A 78 -7.06 7.13 17.53
C ARG A 78 -6.54 6.39 16.29
N GLN A 79 -6.33 5.09 16.43
CA GLN A 79 -5.85 4.23 15.35
C GLN A 79 -6.73 2.99 15.28
N PHE A 80 -7.05 2.59 14.05
CA PHE A 80 -7.93 1.46 13.74
C PHE A 80 -7.24 0.53 12.74
N ALA A 81 -7.28 -0.77 13.02
CA ALA A 81 -6.90 -1.79 12.06
C ALA A 81 -8.11 -2.07 11.15
N LEU A 82 -8.01 -1.67 9.89
CA LEU A 82 -9.06 -1.82 8.87
C LEU A 82 -8.52 -2.76 7.79
N ARG A 83 -8.56 -4.07 8.09
CA ARG A 83 -7.85 -5.11 7.33
C ARG A 83 -8.72 -5.74 6.24
N ASP A 84 -10.03 -5.56 6.31
CA ASP A 84 -10.98 -6.11 5.37
C ASP A 84 -11.63 -5.02 4.53
N ARG A 85 -11.93 -5.34 3.26
CA ARG A 85 -12.61 -4.39 2.37
C ARG A 85 -13.99 -3.97 2.89
N SER A 86 -14.64 -4.82 3.69
CA SER A 86 -15.92 -4.54 4.35
C SER A 86 -15.82 -3.51 5.47
N ASP A 87 -14.61 -3.20 5.94
CA ASP A 87 -14.39 -2.16 6.95
C ASP A 87 -14.57 -0.74 6.35
N TYR A 88 -14.76 -0.64 5.03
CA TYR A 88 -14.90 0.61 4.29
C TYR A 88 -16.29 0.76 3.63
N PRO A 89 -16.87 1.97 3.63
CA PRO A 89 -16.34 3.19 4.26
C PRO A 89 -16.31 3.10 5.79
N ALA A 90 -15.22 3.57 6.40
CA ALA A 90 -15.11 3.70 7.85
C ALA A 90 -15.71 5.04 8.28
N SER A 91 -16.45 5.08 9.38
CA SER A 91 -17.10 6.31 9.85
C SER A 91 -16.76 6.64 11.29
N PHE A 92 -16.58 7.92 11.59
CA PHE A 92 -16.47 8.43 12.97
C PHE A 92 -17.19 9.77 13.09
N VAL A 93 -17.38 10.22 14.32
CA VAL A 93 -18.05 11.48 14.63
C VAL A 93 -17.03 12.45 15.20
N ALA A 94 -16.99 13.67 14.66
CA ALA A 94 -16.30 14.80 15.25
C ALA A 94 -17.32 15.66 15.99
N SER A 95 -17.10 15.90 17.28
CA SER A 95 -17.98 16.70 18.15
C SER A 95 -17.17 17.64 19.03
N LEU A 96 -17.81 18.68 19.55
CA LEU A 96 -17.24 19.56 20.57
C LEU A 96 -17.77 19.17 21.95
N ASP A 97 -16.94 19.23 22.99
CA ASP A 97 -17.30 18.83 24.37
C ASP A 97 -18.24 19.82 25.07
N THR A 98 -18.63 20.91 24.40
CA THR A 98 -19.48 21.96 24.96
C THR A 98 -20.83 21.97 24.23
N GLU A 99 -21.92 21.83 25.00
CA GLU A 99 -23.28 21.85 24.47
C GLU A 99 -23.56 23.17 23.74
N GLY A 100 -24.12 23.09 22.53
CA GLY A 100 -24.43 24.25 21.69
C GLY A 100 -23.20 24.99 21.11
N ALA A 101 -21.97 24.53 21.36
CA ALA A 101 -20.79 25.18 20.81
C ALA A 101 -20.70 25.00 19.29
N THR A 102 -20.42 26.07 18.58
CA THR A 102 -20.02 26.03 17.18
C THR A 102 -18.53 26.25 17.07
N GLY A 103 -17.84 25.52 16.22
CA GLY A 103 -16.40 25.66 16.09
C GLY A 103 -15.83 24.97 14.87
N GLU A 104 -14.51 25.08 14.74
CA GLU A 104 -13.74 24.45 13.68
C GLU A 104 -12.62 23.61 14.32
N VAL A 105 -12.45 22.41 13.78
CA VAL A 105 -11.34 21.51 14.12
C VAL A 105 -10.65 21.06 12.85
N PHE A 106 -9.36 20.78 12.95
CA PHE A 106 -8.63 20.09 11.90
C PHE A 106 -8.61 18.60 12.20
N VAL A 107 -8.93 17.79 11.19
CA VAL A 107 -8.87 16.33 11.29
C VAL A 107 -7.86 15.81 10.29
N ARG A 108 -6.78 15.20 10.79
CA ARG A 108 -5.75 14.57 9.99
C ARG A 108 -6.02 13.07 9.90
N LEU A 109 -6.16 12.58 8.68
CA LEU A 109 -6.41 11.18 8.36
C LEU A 109 -5.15 10.59 7.73
N ARG A 110 -4.63 9.51 8.31
CA ARG A 110 -3.43 8.82 7.83
C ARG A 110 -3.74 7.36 7.56
N LEU A 111 -3.60 6.94 6.30
CA LEU A 111 -3.85 5.57 5.86
C LEU A 111 -2.54 4.92 5.41
N TYR A 112 -2.18 3.78 6.03
CA TYR A 112 -0.84 3.20 5.91
C TYR A 112 -0.82 1.66 6.11
N PRO A 113 0.27 0.98 5.73
CA PRO A 113 0.44 -0.47 5.91
C PRO A 113 0.71 -0.87 7.37
N ASP A 114 0.41 -2.11 7.72
CA ASP A 114 0.88 -2.72 8.98
C ASP A 114 2.41 -2.68 9.09
N GLY A 115 2.93 -2.33 10.27
CA GLY A 115 4.36 -2.21 10.53
C GLY A 115 5.07 -1.02 9.86
N ALA A 116 4.35 -0.16 9.11
CA ALA A 116 4.90 1.03 8.50
C ALA A 116 4.89 2.23 9.46
N GLU A 117 5.34 2.03 10.69
CA GLU A 117 5.45 3.06 11.72
C GLU A 117 6.93 3.34 12.01
N ARG A 118 7.21 4.56 12.44
CA ARG A 118 8.52 5.02 12.91
C ARG A 118 8.34 5.80 14.20
N ASP A 119 9.42 6.15 14.88
CA ASP A 119 9.35 7.04 16.04
C ASP A 119 8.74 8.39 15.64
N TYR A 120 7.92 8.98 16.53
CA TYR A 120 7.34 10.29 16.30
C TYR A 120 8.43 11.36 16.39
N LEU A 121 8.71 12.02 15.26
CA LEU A 121 9.74 13.06 15.15
C LEU A 121 9.14 14.46 14.88
N GLY A 122 7.82 14.63 15.03
CA GLY A 122 7.13 15.88 14.71
C GLY A 122 6.61 15.97 13.28
N GLU A 123 5.89 17.05 12.97
CA GLU A 123 5.18 17.27 11.70
C GLU A 123 6.08 17.72 10.55
N ARG A 124 7.33 18.12 10.83
CA ARG A 124 8.22 18.72 9.84
C ARG A 124 9.11 17.73 9.10
N PHE A 125 8.60 16.54 8.78
CA PHE A 125 9.32 15.69 7.84
C PHE A 125 9.15 16.26 6.42
N ARG A 126 10.19 16.94 5.94
CA ARG A 126 10.37 17.18 4.52
C ARG A 126 11.03 15.93 3.94
N PRO A 127 10.45 15.26 2.92
CA PRO A 127 11.24 14.33 2.13
C PRO A 127 12.41 15.14 1.57
N THR A 128 13.63 14.73 1.91
CA THR A 128 14.83 15.34 1.39
C THR A 128 14.75 15.28 -0.13
N VAL A 129 14.74 16.45 -0.77
CA VAL A 129 14.79 16.55 -2.24
C VAL A 129 16.14 15.99 -2.68
N PRO A 130 16.21 14.90 -3.45
CA PRO A 130 17.47 14.47 -4.04
C PRO A 130 17.64 15.22 -5.36
N ASP A 131 18.47 16.26 -5.35
CA ASP A 131 19.36 16.52 -6.48
C ASP A 131 20.73 15.94 -6.06
N ASP A 132 21.02 14.72 -6.51
CA ASP A 132 22.30 14.02 -6.60
C ASP A 132 23.25 13.89 -5.37
N ALA A 133 22.94 14.48 -4.22
CA ALA A 133 23.67 14.22 -2.97
C ALA A 133 22.89 13.21 -2.12
N ALA A 134 23.52 12.08 -1.78
CA ALA A 134 23.03 11.22 -0.70
C ALA A 134 22.80 12.12 0.53
N PRO A 135 21.55 12.29 1.01
CA PRO A 135 21.30 13.22 2.08
C PRO A 135 21.96 12.71 3.35
N ASP A 136 22.77 13.56 3.99
CA ASP A 136 23.05 13.40 5.41
C ASP A 136 21.69 13.35 6.11
N TYR A 137 21.35 12.21 6.70
CA TYR A 137 20.26 12.10 7.64
C TYR A 137 20.58 13.02 8.81
N VAL A 138 20.04 14.24 8.78
CA VAL A 138 20.07 15.13 9.94
C VAL A 138 18.97 14.64 10.85
N GLU A 139 19.37 13.91 11.89
CA GLU A 139 18.49 13.56 13.00
C GLU A 139 17.92 14.88 13.58
N PRO A 140 16.59 15.05 13.63
CA PRO A 140 16.02 16.30 14.08
C PRO A 140 16.38 16.55 15.55
N ASP A 141 16.76 17.80 15.84
CA ASP A 141 17.11 18.26 17.19
C ASP A 141 15.90 18.06 18.13
N VAL A 142 16.05 17.22 19.15
CA VAL A 142 14.94 16.64 19.94
C VAL A 142 14.33 17.64 20.94
N GLU A 143 14.97 18.80 21.15
CA GLU A 143 14.57 19.75 22.18
C GLU A 143 13.94 21.04 21.61
N ALA A 144 12.60 21.10 21.66
CA ALA A 144 11.77 22.32 21.67
C ALA A 144 11.52 23.11 20.36
N ASP A 145 11.10 22.47 19.28
CA ASP A 145 10.88 23.11 17.96
C ASP A 145 9.41 23.53 17.65
N GLY A 146 8.50 23.44 18.62
CA GLY A 146 7.11 23.90 18.47
C GLY A 146 6.20 22.93 17.70
N GLN A 147 6.52 21.64 17.70
CA GLN A 147 5.66 20.60 17.12
C GLN A 147 4.43 20.35 18.00
N PRO A 148 3.27 20.06 17.41
CA PRO A 148 2.08 19.71 18.18
C PRO A 148 2.32 18.47 19.06
N ARG A 149 2.04 18.58 20.35
CA ARG A 149 2.07 17.47 21.32
C ARG A 149 0.66 17.25 21.85
N LEU A 150 0.28 15.99 22.03
CA LEU A 150 -0.99 15.62 22.63
C LEU A 150 -0.84 15.66 24.15
N ILE A 151 -1.27 16.76 24.77
CA ILE A 151 -1.24 16.94 26.22
C ILE A 151 -2.64 16.73 26.79
N VAL A 152 -2.80 15.74 27.67
CA VAL A 152 -4.06 15.43 28.37
C VAL A 152 -3.81 15.55 29.86
N ASP A 153 -4.58 16.42 30.54
CA ASP A 153 -4.44 16.70 31.97
C ASP A 153 -3.00 17.04 32.41
N GLY A 154 -2.25 17.73 31.54
CA GLY A 154 -0.86 18.12 31.77
C GLY A 154 0.17 17.01 31.51
N ALA A 155 -0.26 15.79 31.16
CA ALA A 155 0.62 14.71 30.77
C ALA A 155 0.77 14.65 29.24
N ASP A 156 2.00 14.47 28.76
CA ASP A 156 2.26 14.20 27.35
C ASP A 156 1.90 12.75 27.02
N VAL A 157 0.81 12.58 26.27
CA VAL A 157 0.32 11.29 25.79
C VAL A 157 0.42 11.20 24.27
N THR A 158 1.33 11.98 23.66
CA THR A 158 1.67 11.88 22.24
C THR A 158 2.04 10.45 21.90
N PRO A 159 1.40 9.82 20.89
CA PRO A 159 1.77 8.47 20.48
C PRO A 159 3.27 8.41 20.18
N PRO A 160 4.00 7.41 20.71
CA PRO A 160 5.46 7.35 20.58
C PRO A 160 5.90 7.10 19.12
N THR A 161 5.00 6.58 18.29
CA THR A 161 5.23 6.30 16.88
C THR A 161 4.29 7.10 15.98
N GLU A 162 4.66 7.22 14.70
CA GLU A 162 3.84 7.74 13.63
C GLU A 162 3.96 6.92 12.35
N PRO A 163 2.95 6.97 11.46
CA PRO A 163 3.04 6.38 10.13
C PRO A 163 4.25 6.91 9.34
N THR A 164 4.94 6.01 8.64
CA THR A 164 6.08 6.35 7.78
C THR A 164 5.60 7.16 6.58
N PRO A 165 6.07 8.41 6.40
CA PRO A 165 5.55 9.31 5.37
C PRO A 165 5.53 8.73 3.96
N ALA A 166 6.61 8.05 3.55
CA ALA A 166 6.80 7.56 2.19
C ALA A 166 5.73 6.56 1.70
N VAL A 167 5.05 5.88 2.64
CA VAL A 167 4.01 4.86 2.35
C VAL A 167 2.67 5.19 3.00
N THR A 168 2.47 6.46 3.38
CA THR A 168 1.23 6.93 4.00
C THR A 168 0.49 7.85 3.04
N VAL A 169 -0.84 7.69 2.95
CA VAL A 169 -1.71 8.75 2.43
C VAL A 169 -2.10 9.63 3.62
N ASP A 170 -1.74 10.91 3.57
CA ASP A 170 -1.92 11.86 4.66
C ASP A 170 -2.80 13.04 4.20
N ARG A 171 -4.03 13.08 4.71
CA ARG A 171 -5.07 14.04 4.32
C ARG A 171 -5.44 14.90 5.52
N LEU A 172 -5.51 16.20 5.32
CA LEU A 172 -5.95 17.16 6.32
C LEU A 172 -7.29 17.78 5.92
N LEU A 173 -8.24 17.69 6.84
CA LEU A 173 -9.59 18.20 6.71
C LEU A 173 -9.80 19.36 7.67
N ARG A 174 -10.55 20.36 7.24
CA ARG A 174 -11.08 21.41 8.09
C ARG A 174 -12.55 21.09 8.33
N VAL A 175 -12.94 20.74 9.55
CA VAL A 175 -14.30 20.29 9.88
C VAL A 175 -14.97 21.36 10.73
N THR A 176 -16.03 21.96 10.20
CA THR A 176 -16.92 22.85 10.95
C THR A 176 -17.94 22.03 11.70
N ILE A 177 -18.16 22.31 12.98
CA ILE A 177 -19.13 21.64 13.86
C ILE A 177 -20.14 22.68 14.34
N GLY A 178 -21.44 22.40 14.21
CA GLY A 178 -22.53 23.28 14.64
C GLY A 178 -23.29 23.99 13.51
N GLY A 179 -24.04 25.05 13.84
CA GLY A 179 -25.10 25.63 12.99
C GLY A 179 -24.69 25.93 11.55
N GLY A 180 -25.21 25.14 10.60
CA GLY A 180 -24.97 25.28 9.16
C GLY A 180 -23.88 24.36 8.58
N ALA A 181 -23.16 23.60 9.43
CA ALA A 181 -22.23 22.58 8.97
C ALA A 181 -22.98 21.38 8.33
N PRO A 182 -22.35 20.67 7.39
CA PRO A 182 -22.91 19.42 6.90
C PRO A 182 -22.93 18.38 8.04
N ASP A 183 -24.04 17.65 8.15
CA ASP A 183 -24.15 16.53 9.09
C ASP A 183 -23.15 15.40 8.75
N ARG A 184 -22.69 15.36 7.49
CA ARG A 184 -21.84 14.30 6.94
C ARG A 184 -20.81 14.83 5.96
N LEU A 185 -19.56 14.43 6.14
CA LEU A 185 -18.43 14.70 5.27
C LEU A 185 -17.88 13.37 4.73
N ALA A 186 -17.89 13.18 3.41
CA ALA A 186 -17.30 12.01 2.77
C ALA A 186 -15.92 12.35 2.18
N VAL A 187 -14.92 11.52 2.45
CA VAL A 187 -13.52 11.73 2.07
C VAL A 187 -12.92 10.45 1.49
N THR A 188 -12.28 10.55 0.34
CA THR A 188 -11.51 9.45 -0.24
C THR A 188 -10.01 9.69 -0.10
N LEU A 189 -9.33 8.81 0.62
CA LEU A 189 -7.87 8.79 0.73
C LEU A 189 -7.27 8.13 -0.51
N ARG A 190 -6.88 8.95 -1.49
CA ARG A 190 -6.41 8.49 -2.81
C ARG A 190 -4.95 8.07 -2.81
N GLY A 191 -4.64 6.96 -3.48
CA GLY A 191 -3.30 6.42 -3.63
C GLY A 191 -2.35 7.36 -4.38
N ALA A 192 -2.87 8.24 -5.23
CA ALA A 192 -2.09 9.32 -5.87
C ALA A 192 -1.42 10.28 -4.85
N CYS A 193 -1.93 10.32 -3.62
CA CYS A 193 -1.40 11.12 -2.52
C CYS A 193 -0.47 10.33 -1.59
N MET A 194 -0.20 9.05 -1.86
CA MET A 194 0.74 8.28 -1.05
C MET A 194 2.13 8.91 -1.10
N GLY A 195 2.79 9.00 0.06
CA GLY A 195 4.11 9.63 0.17
C GLY A 195 4.08 11.15 0.36
N ARG A 196 2.90 11.78 0.30
CA ARG A 196 2.74 13.23 0.48
C ARG A 196 2.16 13.52 1.86
N MET A 197 2.94 14.20 2.70
CA MET A 197 2.49 14.62 4.04
C MET A 197 1.60 15.85 3.96
N ALA A 198 0.62 15.91 4.86
CA ALA A 198 -0.14 17.13 5.10
C ALA A 198 0.68 18.15 5.90
N SER A 199 0.42 19.44 5.69
CA SER A 199 0.96 20.54 6.49
C SER A 199 -0.15 21.14 7.32
N LEU A 200 -0.03 21.01 8.64
CA LEU A 200 -0.93 21.68 9.58
C LEU A 200 -0.65 23.19 9.65
N ALA A 201 0.62 23.59 9.55
CA ALA A 201 1.01 25.00 9.54
C ALA A 201 0.42 25.77 8.35
N GLU A 202 0.37 25.14 7.18
CA GLU A 202 -0.23 25.72 5.96
C GLU A 202 -1.70 25.30 5.78
N ALA A 203 -2.24 24.52 6.71
CA ALA A 203 -3.57 23.91 6.64
C ALA A 203 -3.87 23.34 5.24
N SER A 204 -3.01 22.46 4.73
CA SER A 204 -3.10 21.93 3.36
C SER A 204 -2.61 20.48 3.26
N SER A 205 -3.11 19.78 2.25
CA SER A 205 -2.74 18.39 1.95
C SER A 205 -3.07 18.03 0.51
N CYS A 206 -2.55 16.89 0.04
CA CYS A 206 -2.91 16.35 -1.27
C CYS A 206 -4.37 15.87 -1.30
N ILE A 207 -5.10 16.17 -2.38
CA ILE A 207 -6.43 15.60 -2.68
C ILE A 207 -6.31 14.44 -3.66
N ASP A 208 -5.61 14.70 -4.77
CA ASP A 208 -5.40 13.79 -5.89
C ASP A 208 -4.15 14.21 -6.69
N SER A 209 -3.96 13.63 -7.89
CA SER A 209 -2.84 13.97 -8.77
C SER A 209 -2.91 15.36 -9.39
N GLU A 210 -4.11 15.93 -9.54
CA GLU A 210 -4.34 17.26 -10.12
C GLU A 210 -4.19 18.36 -9.06
N GLN A 211 -4.48 18.03 -7.81
CA GLN A 211 -4.40 18.89 -6.64
C GLN A 211 -3.42 18.30 -5.60
N PRO A 212 -2.11 18.29 -5.91
CA PRO A 212 -1.09 17.74 -5.03
C PRO A 212 -0.90 18.55 -3.73
N TRP A 213 -1.36 19.82 -3.73
CA TRP A 213 -1.37 20.70 -2.58
C TRP A 213 -2.61 21.57 -2.60
N ALA A 214 -3.61 21.22 -1.79
CA ALA A 214 -4.84 21.98 -1.67
C ALA A 214 -5.07 22.37 -0.21
N PRO A 215 -5.66 23.55 0.05
CA PRO A 215 -6.11 23.91 1.39
C PRO A 215 -7.03 22.83 1.98
N ALA A 216 -6.92 22.62 3.28
CA ALA A 216 -7.84 21.80 4.05
C ALA A 216 -9.22 22.43 3.97
N SER A 217 -10.12 21.77 3.24
CA SER A 217 -11.49 22.20 3.01
C SER A 217 -12.47 21.25 3.68
N ALA A 218 -13.63 21.80 4.06
CA ALA A 218 -14.78 21.05 4.58
C ALA A 218 -15.66 20.46 3.47
N THR A 219 -15.20 20.50 2.21
CA THR A 219 -16.01 20.05 1.07
C THR A 219 -15.92 18.54 0.97
N SER A 220 -17.07 17.87 1.01
CA SER A 220 -17.15 16.48 0.57
C SER A 220 -16.59 16.38 -0.84
N ASP A 221 -15.89 15.28 -1.15
CA ASP A 221 -15.56 14.96 -2.54
C ASP A 221 -16.87 15.02 -3.34
N ALA A 222 -16.99 16.01 -4.23
CA ALA A 222 -18.25 16.36 -4.89
C ALA A 222 -18.81 15.23 -5.77
N ASP A 223 -18.00 14.20 -6.03
CA ASP A 223 -18.38 12.92 -6.62
C ASP A 223 -19.11 12.04 -5.59
N GLY A 224 -20.27 12.52 -5.14
CA GLY A 224 -21.04 11.91 -4.05
C GLY A 224 -21.27 10.40 -4.24
N ALA A 225 -21.02 9.64 -3.17
CA ALA A 225 -21.61 8.34 -2.83
C ALA A 225 -21.81 7.31 -3.99
N ARG A 226 -20.98 7.35 -5.04
CA ARG A 226 -21.08 6.42 -6.16
C ARG A 226 -20.01 5.35 -6.02
N ALA A 227 -20.47 4.10 -5.92
CA ALA A 227 -19.75 2.82 -5.94
C ALA A 227 -18.44 2.80 -5.14
N SER A 228 -18.34 1.93 -4.14
CA SER A 228 -17.11 1.72 -3.36
C SER A 228 -15.87 1.79 -4.25
N THR A 229 -15.09 2.87 -4.10
CA THR A 229 -13.84 3.07 -4.84
C THR A 229 -12.73 2.17 -4.31
N VAL A 230 -13.02 1.37 -3.27
CA VAL A 230 -12.07 0.49 -2.59
C VAL A 230 -11.34 -0.38 -3.60
N SER A 231 -10.02 -0.25 -3.61
CA SER A 231 -9.11 -1.01 -4.48
C SER A 231 -9.29 -0.76 -5.98
N THR A 232 -9.80 0.41 -6.39
CA THR A 232 -9.99 0.76 -7.82
C THR A 232 -8.71 1.18 -8.54
N ILE A 233 -7.65 1.61 -7.82
CA ILE A 233 -6.39 2.05 -8.47
C ILE A 233 -5.72 0.95 -9.32
N ALA A 234 -5.98 -0.32 -9.00
CA ALA A 234 -5.46 -1.46 -9.75
C ALA A 234 -6.41 -1.94 -10.87
N SER A 235 -7.64 -1.43 -10.91
CA SER A 235 -8.67 -1.80 -11.88
C SER A 235 -8.36 -1.18 -13.24
N GLY A 236 -7.53 -1.84 -14.04
CA GLY A 236 -7.20 -1.38 -15.40
C GLY A 236 -5.83 -1.82 -15.91
N LEU A 237 -4.96 -2.37 -15.06
CA LEU A 237 -3.57 -2.71 -15.40
C LEU A 237 -3.40 -4.00 -16.23
N GLY A 238 -4.40 -4.33 -17.04
CA GLY A 238 -4.41 -5.50 -17.92
C GLY A 238 -4.91 -6.75 -17.20
N ALA A 239 -6.19 -7.05 -17.41
CA ALA A 239 -6.74 -8.38 -17.14
C ALA A 239 -6.32 -9.40 -18.22
N GLU A 240 -5.77 -8.93 -19.34
CA GLU A 240 -5.27 -9.78 -20.40
C GLU A 240 -3.95 -10.43 -19.99
N ASP A 241 -3.89 -11.74 -20.18
CA ASP A 241 -2.67 -12.48 -19.96
C ASP A 241 -1.64 -12.02 -21.01
N PRO A 242 -0.43 -11.64 -20.57
CA PRO A 242 0.63 -11.29 -21.51
C PRO A 242 0.94 -12.50 -22.39
N PRO A 243 1.36 -12.31 -23.66
CA PRO A 243 1.64 -13.41 -24.56
C PRO A 243 2.65 -14.36 -23.92
N SER A 244 2.26 -15.64 -23.81
CA SER A 244 3.13 -16.68 -23.29
C SER A 244 4.24 -16.95 -24.30
N ARG A 245 5.49 -16.87 -23.84
CA ARG A 245 6.68 -17.36 -24.55
C ARG A 245 7.12 -18.65 -23.88
N ASP A 246 7.77 -19.55 -24.62
CA ASP A 246 8.28 -20.80 -24.05
C ASP A 246 9.19 -20.50 -22.85
N GLY A 247 8.88 -21.10 -21.71
CA GLY A 247 9.60 -20.89 -20.44
C GLY A 247 9.22 -19.62 -19.66
N ALA A 248 8.45 -18.70 -20.24
CA ALA A 248 7.95 -17.52 -19.54
C ALA A 248 6.61 -17.80 -18.83
N VAL A 249 6.41 -17.16 -17.68
CA VAL A 249 5.18 -17.21 -16.90
C VAL A 249 4.50 -15.84 -16.87
N PRO A 250 3.15 -15.79 -16.91
CA PRO A 250 2.43 -14.54 -16.78
C PRO A 250 2.52 -14.02 -15.34
N ILE A 251 2.97 -12.77 -15.19
CA ILE A 251 3.02 -12.04 -13.95
C ILE A 251 1.88 -11.02 -13.97
N ARG A 252 0.87 -11.27 -13.14
CA ARG A 252 -0.22 -10.31 -12.91
C ARG A 252 0.32 -8.94 -12.44
N GLY A 253 -0.10 -7.89 -13.15
CA GLY A 253 0.12 -6.51 -12.76
C GLY A 253 -0.56 -6.14 -11.45
N GLY A 254 -0.42 -4.90 -11.03
CA GLY A 254 -1.01 -4.39 -9.81
C GLY A 254 -0.23 -3.24 -9.20
N VAL A 255 -0.75 -2.77 -8.08
CA VAL A 255 -0.07 -1.86 -7.17
C VAL A 255 0.57 -2.69 -6.05
N PHE A 256 1.81 -2.36 -5.68
CA PHE A 256 2.55 -2.95 -4.57
C PHE A 256 3.51 -1.93 -3.95
N LEU A 257 4.07 -2.22 -2.78
CA LEU A 257 5.16 -1.43 -2.19
C LEU A 257 6.48 -1.98 -2.71
N LEU A 258 7.25 -1.13 -3.39
CA LEU A 258 8.60 -1.40 -3.87
C LEU A 258 9.62 -0.95 -2.83
N GLY A 259 10.57 -1.82 -2.49
CA GLY A 259 11.63 -1.53 -1.53
C GLY A 259 11.23 -1.80 -0.08
N GLY A 260 12.02 -1.31 0.87
CA GLY A 260 11.79 -1.57 2.29
C GLY A 260 12.59 -0.63 3.19
N ASN A 261 12.28 -0.64 4.49
CA ASN A 261 12.93 0.23 5.48
C ASN A 261 14.30 -0.28 5.98
N GLY A 262 14.81 -1.37 5.41
CA GLY A 262 16.05 -2.03 5.87
C GLY A 262 17.24 -1.73 4.98
N LEU A 263 18.40 -1.47 5.58
CA LEU A 263 19.67 -1.47 4.85
C LEU A 263 19.97 -2.89 4.35
N ALA A 264 20.01 -3.05 3.03
CA ALA A 264 20.56 -4.24 2.40
C ALA A 264 22.08 -4.09 2.36
N VAL A 265 22.78 -4.63 3.36
CA VAL A 265 24.24 -4.69 3.34
C VAL A 265 24.66 -5.88 2.48
N GLY A 266 25.11 -5.62 1.26
CA GLY A 266 25.73 -6.62 0.41
C GLY A 266 27.15 -6.93 0.88
N ASN A 267 27.43 -8.20 1.20
CA ASN A 267 28.73 -8.64 1.74
C ASN A 267 29.91 -8.52 0.74
N TYR A 268 29.67 -8.28 -0.54
CA TYR A 268 30.68 -8.50 -1.59
C TYR A 268 31.39 -7.25 -2.12
N THR A 269 30.91 -6.04 -1.85
CA THR A 269 31.43 -4.83 -2.54
C THR A 269 31.51 -3.56 -1.70
N ASN A 270 31.19 -3.58 -0.40
CA ASN A 270 30.95 -2.37 0.40
C ASN A 270 29.91 -1.41 -0.25
N LEU A 271 29.17 -1.85 -1.27
CA LEU A 271 28.10 -1.08 -1.88
C LEU A 271 26.90 -1.19 -0.96
N VAL A 272 26.62 -0.10 -0.24
CA VAL A 272 25.37 0.09 0.46
C VAL A 272 24.34 0.49 -0.60
N VAL A 273 23.57 -0.49 -1.06
CA VAL A 273 22.43 -0.22 -1.95
C VAL A 273 21.22 0.01 -1.06
N SER A 274 20.68 1.22 -1.06
CA SER A 274 19.48 1.55 -0.28
C SER A 274 18.23 1.14 -1.06
N SER A 275 17.42 0.24 -0.48
CA SER A 275 16.04 0.00 -0.91
C SER A 275 15.04 0.92 -0.18
N SER A 276 15.54 1.78 0.70
CA SER A 276 14.77 2.83 1.36
C SER A 276 14.68 4.11 0.51
N PRO A 277 13.57 4.84 0.59
CA PRO A 277 12.34 4.46 1.28
C PRO A 277 11.47 3.52 0.43
N PRO A 278 10.60 2.70 1.06
CA PRO A 278 9.57 1.99 0.35
C PRO A 278 8.64 2.98 -0.35
N ARG A 279 8.18 2.63 -1.54
CA ARG A 279 7.38 3.51 -2.41
C ARG A 279 6.29 2.74 -3.13
N LEU A 280 5.19 3.40 -3.46
CA LEU A 280 4.13 2.79 -4.26
C LEU A 280 4.63 2.56 -5.69
N ALA A 281 4.53 1.34 -6.19
CA ALA A 281 4.83 0.98 -7.57
C ALA A 281 3.59 0.43 -8.27
N LEU A 282 3.42 0.86 -9.51
CA LEU A 282 2.37 0.43 -10.42
C LEU A 282 3.03 -0.36 -11.56
N VAL A 283 2.64 -1.63 -11.71
CA VAL A 283 3.19 -2.50 -12.77
C VAL A 283 2.05 -3.10 -13.57
N HIS A 284 2.11 -2.99 -14.90
CA HIS A 284 1.20 -3.69 -15.81
C HIS A 284 1.46 -5.20 -15.80
N SER A 285 0.47 -6.02 -16.18
CA SER A 285 0.71 -7.44 -16.40
C SER A 285 1.81 -7.65 -17.46
N PHE A 286 2.73 -8.57 -17.22
CA PHE A 286 3.88 -8.84 -18.08
C PHE A 286 4.33 -10.31 -17.97
N ALA A 287 5.08 -10.82 -18.94
CA ALA A 287 5.64 -12.17 -18.87
C ALA A 287 7.10 -12.10 -18.39
N MET A 288 7.49 -13.00 -17.48
CA MET A 288 8.86 -13.14 -17.01
C MET A 288 9.32 -14.57 -17.20
N ASP A 289 10.58 -14.77 -17.59
CA ASP A 289 11.18 -16.10 -17.65
C ASP A 289 11.08 -16.77 -16.27
N ARG A 290 10.66 -18.03 -16.24
CA ARG A 290 10.54 -18.80 -14.99
C ARG A 290 11.91 -19.03 -14.34
N ASP A 291 12.90 -19.25 -15.18
CA ASP A 291 14.25 -19.65 -14.81
C ASP A 291 15.25 -18.62 -15.36
N GLU A 292 16.41 -18.51 -14.72
CA GLU A 292 17.51 -17.71 -15.25
C GLU A 292 17.96 -18.24 -16.62
N VAL A 293 18.56 -17.38 -17.45
CA VAL A 293 19.07 -17.79 -18.76
C VAL A 293 20.18 -18.83 -18.54
N SER A 294 19.94 -20.06 -18.99
CA SER A 294 20.91 -21.15 -18.85
C SER A 294 22.05 -21.06 -19.86
N VAL A 295 23.17 -21.72 -19.56
CA VAL A 295 24.32 -21.86 -20.48
C VAL A 295 23.87 -22.41 -21.83
N ARG A 296 23.03 -23.46 -21.82
CA ARG A 296 22.49 -24.06 -23.05
C ARG A 296 21.71 -23.05 -23.87
N ARG A 297 20.80 -22.30 -23.25
CA ARG A 297 19.93 -21.34 -23.97
C ARG A 297 20.74 -20.22 -24.63
N LEU A 298 21.71 -19.66 -23.90
CA LEU A 298 22.60 -18.63 -24.46
C LEU A 298 23.41 -19.17 -25.66
N ARG A 299 23.96 -20.37 -25.53
CA ARG A 299 24.71 -20.99 -26.62
C ARG A 299 23.84 -21.36 -27.82
N GLU A 300 22.62 -21.83 -27.61
CA GLU A 300 21.65 -22.06 -28.69
C GLU A 300 21.33 -20.75 -29.42
N ALA A 301 21.21 -19.62 -28.71
CA ALA A 301 21.00 -18.32 -29.34
C ALA A 301 22.19 -17.90 -30.22
N LEU A 302 23.43 -18.09 -29.74
CA LEU A 302 24.63 -17.84 -30.54
C LEU A 302 24.64 -18.70 -31.82
N HIS A 303 24.27 -19.98 -31.73
CA HIS A 303 24.12 -20.85 -32.91
C HIS A 303 23.01 -20.40 -33.87
N ARG A 304 21.95 -19.74 -33.36
CA ARG A 304 20.87 -19.15 -34.19
C ARG A 304 21.24 -17.81 -34.81
N GLY A 305 22.48 -17.33 -34.63
CA GLY A 305 22.97 -16.07 -35.20
C GLY A 305 22.80 -14.87 -34.28
N PHE A 306 22.65 -15.06 -32.97
CA PHE A 306 22.85 -13.96 -32.03
C PHE A 306 24.33 -13.54 -32.06
N GLU A 307 24.59 -12.29 -32.45
CA GLU A 307 25.94 -11.72 -32.51
C GLU A 307 26.06 -10.58 -31.48
N PRO A 308 26.46 -10.87 -30.23
CA PRO A 308 26.56 -9.84 -29.19
C PRO A 308 27.70 -8.86 -29.47
N SER A 309 27.53 -7.60 -29.06
CA SER A 309 28.58 -6.57 -29.17
C SER A 309 29.77 -6.84 -28.24
N LEU A 310 29.53 -7.57 -27.14
CA LEU A 310 30.53 -8.00 -26.17
C LEU A 310 30.79 -9.50 -26.28
N VAL A 311 32.05 -9.89 -26.21
CA VAL A 311 32.45 -11.31 -26.21
C VAL A 311 31.97 -11.98 -24.91
N VAL A 312 31.24 -13.08 -25.04
CA VAL A 312 30.87 -13.93 -23.89
C VAL A 312 32.13 -14.56 -23.32
N ARG A 313 32.42 -14.31 -22.05
CA ARG A 313 33.59 -14.90 -21.36
C ARG A 313 33.34 -16.37 -21.06
N ALA A 314 33.93 -17.25 -21.85
CA ALA A 314 33.87 -18.70 -21.62
C ALA A 314 34.90 -19.16 -20.59
N ASN A 315 34.55 -20.23 -19.88
CA ASN A 315 35.44 -20.99 -19.02
C ASN A 315 35.37 -22.47 -19.41
N ASP A 316 36.21 -22.89 -20.35
CA ASP A 316 36.21 -24.27 -20.82
C ASP A 316 36.94 -25.24 -19.87
N ALA A 317 37.40 -24.77 -18.70
CA ALA A 317 37.92 -25.61 -17.62
C ALA A 317 36.80 -26.02 -16.63
N PRO A 318 37.03 -27.04 -15.79
CA PRO A 318 36.12 -27.36 -14.68
C PRO A 318 35.93 -26.15 -13.75
N LEU A 319 34.70 -25.95 -13.24
CA LEU A 319 34.40 -24.84 -12.34
C LEU A 319 35.27 -24.90 -11.08
N GLY A 320 35.83 -23.75 -10.67
CA GLY A 320 36.69 -23.64 -9.49
C GLY A 320 38.07 -24.31 -9.60
N SER A 321 38.47 -24.80 -10.77
CA SER A 321 39.76 -25.49 -10.94
C SER A 321 40.99 -24.57 -10.90
N ASP A 322 40.82 -23.28 -11.17
CA ASP A 322 41.89 -22.27 -11.11
C ASP A 322 41.36 -20.97 -10.50
N GLU A 323 41.40 -20.85 -9.18
CA GLU A 323 40.92 -19.66 -8.46
C GLU A 323 41.66 -18.36 -8.86
N SER A 324 42.81 -18.45 -9.55
CA SER A 324 43.53 -17.28 -10.05
C SER A 324 42.95 -16.72 -11.35
N SER A 325 42.17 -17.53 -12.09
CA SER A 325 41.54 -17.10 -13.32
C SER A 325 40.29 -16.25 -13.04
N PRO A 326 40.15 -15.06 -13.65
CA PRO A 326 38.95 -14.24 -13.51
C PRO A 326 37.69 -14.90 -14.12
N THR A 327 37.85 -16.01 -14.85
CA THR A 327 36.74 -16.78 -15.42
C THR A 327 36.44 -18.09 -14.71
N ALA A 328 37.17 -18.44 -13.64
CA ALA A 328 37.05 -19.73 -12.96
C ALA A 328 35.64 -20.04 -12.42
N LEU A 329 34.86 -18.99 -12.14
CA LEU A 329 33.48 -19.04 -11.66
C LEU A 329 32.43 -18.79 -12.75
N CYS A 330 32.86 -18.52 -13.99
CA CYS A 330 31.95 -18.35 -15.11
C CYS A 330 31.39 -19.70 -15.53
N THR A 331 30.07 -19.81 -15.63
CA THR A 331 29.40 -21.06 -16.01
C THR A 331 29.35 -21.26 -17.52
N TYR A 332 29.45 -20.21 -18.34
CA TYR A 332 29.41 -20.34 -19.79
C TYR A 332 30.62 -21.14 -20.35
N ARG A 333 30.38 -21.98 -21.36
CA ARG A 333 31.38 -22.72 -22.16
C ARG A 333 31.11 -22.56 -23.64
N ASN A 334 32.16 -22.62 -24.45
CA ASN A 334 32.02 -22.56 -25.90
C ASN A 334 31.33 -23.82 -26.45
N GLU A 335 31.71 -25.00 -25.92
CA GLU A 335 31.20 -26.30 -26.35
C GLU A 335 30.60 -27.09 -25.18
N PRO A 336 29.64 -28.00 -25.44
CA PRO A 336 29.11 -28.88 -24.40
C PRO A 336 30.20 -29.85 -23.91
N ASP A 337 30.34 -29.98 -22.59
CA ASP A 337 31.26 -30.96 -22.00
C ASP A 337 30.49 -32.24 -21.65
N PRO A 338 30.76 -33.38 -22.32
CA PRO A 338 30.07 -34.63 -22.03
C PRO A 338 30.35 -35.16 -20.61
N ASN A 339 31.40 -34.67 -19.95
CA ASN A 339 31.72 -35.04 -18.57
C ASN A 339 31.02 -34.14 -17.53
N ASP A 340 30.43 -33.02 -17.96
CA ASP A 340 29.73 -32.06 -17.11
C ASP A 340 28.41 -31.59 -17.77
N PRO A 341 27.45 -32.51 -18.02
CA PRO A 341 26.20 -32.17 -18.68
C PRO A 341 25.30 -31.28 -17.81
N GLU A 342 25.49 -31.24 -16.49
CA GLU A 342 24.68 -30.41 -15.58
C GLU A 342 24.93 -28.92 -15.79
N ARG A 343 26.14 -28.54 -16.20
CA ARG A 343 26.52 -27.16 -16.49
C ARG A 343 25.66 -26.50 -17.56
N GLU A 344 25.09 -27.28 -18.47
CA GLU A 344 24.15 -26.81 -19.48
C GLU A 344 22.84 -26.27 -18.91
N THR A 345 22.46 -26.73 -17.72
CA THR A 345 21.25 -26.31 -17.02
C THR A 345 21.52 -25.20 -16.02
N MET A 346 22.78 -24.89 -15.73
CA MET A 346 23.15 -23.81 -14.81
C MET A 346 22.85 -22.43 -15.42
N PRO A 347 22.56 -21.43 -14.58
CA PRO A 347 22.48 -20.03 -15.00
C PRO A 347 23.78 -19.59 -15.65
N ALA A 348 23.71 -18.84 -16.75
CA ALA A 348 24.87 -18.23 -17.38
C ALA A 348 25.38 -17.07 -16.51
N THR A 349 26.58 -17.20 -15.96
CA THR A 349 27.24 -16.19 -15.12
C THR A 349 28.35 -15.47 -15.89
N CYS A 350 28.91 -14.40 -15.29
CA CYS A 350 29.88 -13.50 -15.93
C CYS A 350 29.35 -12.80 -17.20
N ILE A 351 28.04 -12.61 -17.25
CA ILE A 351 27.37 -11.91 -18.33
C ILE A 351 27.29 -10.42 -17.98
N ALA A 352 27.82 -9.57 -18.87
CA ALA A 352 27.68 -8.12 -18.72
C ALA A 352 26.22 -7.69 -18.94
N TRP A 353 25.81 -6.58 -18.30
CA TRP A 353 24.45 -6.07 -18.41
C TRP A 353 24.06 -5.78 -19.87
N ASP A 354 24.94 -5.15 -20.66
CA ASP A 354 24.69 -4.85 -22.07
C ASP A 354 24.45 -6.13 -22.88
N LEU A 355 25.25 -7.18 -22.64
CA LEU A 355 25.09 -8.48 -23.29
C LEU A 355 23.75 -9.13 -22.93
N ALA A 356 23.36 -9.07 -21.65
CA ALA A 356 22.06 -9.59 -21.20
C ALA A 356 20.89 -8.85 -21.88
N SER A 357 21.01 -7.53 -22.04
CA SER A 357 20.01 -6.68 -22.71
C SER A 357 19.89 -7.04 -24.20
N GLU A 358 21.02 -7.19 -24.90
CA GLU A 358 21.07 -7.63 -26.29
C GLU A 358 20.48 -9.04 -26.48
N PHE A 359 20.83 -9.98 -25.60
CA PHE A 359 20.27 -11.33 -25.62
C PHE A 359 18.74 -11.30 -25.45
N CYS A 360 18.22 -10.54 -24.49
CA CYS A 360 16.78 -10.39 -24.31
C CYS A 360 16.11 -9.80 -25.54
N GLY A 361 16.72 -8.80 -26.19
CA GLY A 361 16.23 -8.23 -27.45
C GLY A 361 16.19 -9.26 -28.59
N PHE A 362 17.23 -10.09 -28.72
CA PHE A 362 17.28 -11.18 -29.69
C PHE A 362 16.18 -12.22 -29.48
N GLU A 363 15.86 -12.55 -28.23
CA GLU A 363 14.76 -13.45 -27.84
C GLU A 363 13.36 -12.79 -27.87
N GLY A 364 13.25 -11.59 -28.48
CA GLY A 364 11.98 -10.87 -28.59
C GLY A 364 11.42 -10.35 -27.26
N GLY A 365 12.30 -10.07 -26.29
CA GLY A 365 11.97 -9.55 -24.97
C GLY A 365 12.79 -8.33 -24.57
N ALA A 366 12.79 -8.06 -23.27
CA ALA A 366 13.60 -7.03 -22.63
C ALA A 366 13.97 -7.51 -21.21
N LEU A 367 15.03 -6.94 -20.64
CA LEU A 367 15.30 -7.10 -19.22
C LEU A 367 14.14 -6.53 -18.39
N PRO A 368 13.73 -7.16 -17.28
CA PRO A 368 12.70 -6.60 -16.43
C PRO A 368 13.21 -5.32 -15.76
N THR A 369 12.31 -4.37 -15.54
CA THR A 369 12.58 -3.26 -14.62
C THR A 369 12.71 -3.78 -13.19
N GLU A 370 13.35 -3.01 -12.30
CA GLU A 370 13.41 -3.34 -10.87
C GLU A 370 12.01 -3.62 -10.28
N ALA A 371 11.04 -2.76 -10.60
CA ALA A 371 9.66 -2.92 -10.15
C ALA A 371 9.00 -4.19 -10.70
N GLN A 372 9.25 -4.56 -11.96
CA GLN A 372 8.78 -5.81 -12.52
C GLN A 372 9.41 -7.01 -11.80
N TRP A 373 10.73 -6.98 -11.59
CA TRP A 373 11.45 -8.04 -10.90
C TRP A 373 10.92 -8.25 -9.48
N GLU A 374 10.80 -7.17 -8.68
CA GLU A 374 10.28 -7.25 -7.32
C GLU A 374 8.80 -7.69 -7.29
N ARG A 375 7.99 -7.25 -8.27
CA ARG A 375 6.61 -7.71 -8.42
C ARG A 375 6.53 -9.22 -8.66
N ALA A 376 7.38 -9.76 -9.54
CA ALA A 376 7.37 -11.18 -9.88
C ALA A 376 7.72 -12.05 -8.67
N VAL A 377 8.71 -11.63 -7.87
CA VAL A 377 9.13 -12.39 -6.67
C VAL A 377 8.17 -12.21 -5.48
N SER A 378 7.43 -11.09 -5.41
CA SER A 378 6.53 -10.79 -4.29
C SER A 378 5.09 -11.27 -4.46
N GLN A 379 4.68 -11.80 -5.62
CA GLN A 379 3.28 -12.16 -5.89
C GLN A 379 2.65 -13.12 -4.87
N LYS A 380 3.45 -14.00 -4.26
CA LYS A 380 2.99 -14.97 -3.26
C LYS A 380 3.19 -14.50 -1.82
N MET A 381 3.77 -13.33 -1.60
CA MET A 381 4.13 -12.85 -0.27
C MET A 381 2.96 -12.13 0.40
N GLN A 382 2.85 -12.32 1.72
CA GLN A 382 2.14 -11.37 2.57
C GLN A 382 2.96 -10.07 2.65
N PRO A 383 2.35 -8.89 2.88
CA PRO A 383 3.02 -7.59 2.85
C PRO A 383 4.26 -7.42 3.75
N THR A 384 4.50 -8.37 4.67
CA THR A 384 5.59 -8.33 5.65
C THR A 384 6.64 -9.45 5.46
N GLY A 385 6.59 -10.17 4.34
CA GLY A 385 7.61 -11.17 4.02
C GLY A 385 8.95 -10.51 3.68
N ARG A 386 10.06 -11.14 4.06
CA ARG A 386 11.42 -10.66 3.75
C ARG A 386 12.03 -11.36 2.53
N PHE A 387 11.59 -12.58 2.25
CA PHE A 387 12.06 -13.44 1.17
C PHE A 387 10.87 -13.93 0.34
N SER A 388 11.09 -14.29 -0.92
CA SER A 388 10.04 -14.82 -1.81
C SER A 388 9.25 -16.00 -1.21
N CYS A 389 9.85 -16.73 -0.27
CA CYS A 389 9.26 -17.86 0.46
C CYS A 389 8.61 -17.52 1.81
N GLY A 390 8.70 -16.29 2.32
CA GLY A 390 8.16 -15.93 3.63
C GLY A 390 8.99 -14.94 4.44
N ARG A 391 8.79 -14.90 5.77
CA ARG A 391 9.54 -13.99 6.66
C ARG A 391 10.86 -14.62 7.10
N HIS A 392 10.90 -15.94 7.28
CA HIS A 392 12.06 -16.65 7.79
C HIS A 392 12.72 -17.53 6.73
N LEU A 393 14.05 -17.49 6.64
CA LEU A 393 14.83 -18.33 5.71
C LEU A 393 14.59 -19.84 5.90
N GLN A 394 14.20 -20.27 7.10
CA GLN A 394 14.02 -21.69 7.42
C GLN A 394 12.66 -22.25 6.99
N GLU A 395 11.66 -21.40 6.72
CA GLU A 395 10.32 -21.82 6.30
C GLU A 395 10.31 -22.42 4.88
N ALA A 396 11.38 -22.27 4.11
CA ALA A 396 11.50 -22.82 2.75
C ALA A 396 11.89 -24.32 2.70
N ARG A 397 12.24 -24.95 3.84
CA ARG A 397 12.73 -26.35 3.89
C ARG A 397 11.67 -27.38 4.28
N SER A 398 10.44 -26.96 4.54
CA SER A 398 9.27 -27.80 4.83
C SER A 398 8.24 -27.68 3.72
#